data_AF-A0A7J4PSY3-F1
#
_entry.id   AF-A0A7J4PSY3-F1
#
_cell.length_a   1.000
_cell.length_b   1.000
_cell.length_c   1.000
_cell.angle_alpha   90.00
_cell.angle_beta   90.00
_cell.angle_gamma   90.00
#
_symmetry.space_group_name_H-M   'P 1'
#
loop_
_entity.id
_entity.type
_entity.pdbx_description
1 polymer ?
#
loop_
_entity_poly.entity_id
_entity_poly.type
_entity_poly.pdbx_seq_one_letter_code
_entity_poly.pdbx_strand_id
1 'polypeptide(L)' 'HPGVFNDDFEHNKDMVTEYTDIKYKTIRNRVAGYITRRVQIRGA' A
#
# COMPACT_ATOMS: atom_id res chain seq x y z
N HIS A 1 -13.08 3.25 0.08
CA HIS A 1 -12.97 2.40 -1.11
C HIS A 1 -12.54 0.98 -0.73
N PRO A 2 -13.47 0.03 -0.55
CA PRO A 2 -13.11 -1.38 -0.45
C PRO A 2 -12.57 -1.87 -1.81
N GLY A 3 -11.47 -2.61 -1.82
CA GLY A 3 -10.88 -3.19 -3.03
C GLY A 3 -9.81 -2.36 -3.76
N VAL A 4 -9.41 -1.19 -3.23
CA VAL A 4 -8.34 -0.37 -3.83
C VAL A 4 -6.95 -0.98 -3.60
N PHE A 5 -6.75 -1.63 -2.47
CA PHE A 5 -5.48 -2.27 -2.13
C PHE A 5 -5.59 -3.79 -2.30
N ASN A 6 -4.54 -4.40 -2.85
CA ASN A 6 -4.44 -5.84 -3.10
C ASN A 6 -3.11 -6.39 -2.54
N ASP A 7 -2.72 -7.59 -2.94
CA ASP A 7 -1.48 -8.25 -2.52
C ASP A 7 -0.25 -7.86 -3.38
N ASP A 8 -0.41 -6.99 -4.38
CA ASP A 8 0.69 -6.45 -5.18
C ASP A 8 1.29 -5.20 -4.53
N PHE A 9 2.61 -5.21 -4.38
CA PHE A 9 3.34 -4.11 -3.73
C PHE A 9 3.38 -2.84 -4.58
N GLU A 10 3.57 -2.99 -5.89
CA GLU A 10 3.75 -1.85 -6.80
C GLU A 10 2.44 -1.08 -6.96
N HIS A 11 1.33 -1.79 -7.18
CA HIS A 11 -0.02 -1.23 -7.17
C HIS A 11 -0.30 -0.46 -5.86
N ASN A 12 -0.03 -1.07 -4.71
CA ASN A 12 -0.25 -0.41 -3.42
C ASN A 12 0.63 0.84 -3.23
N LYS A 13 1.85 0.84 -3.76
CA LYS A 13 2.75 2.00 -3.73
C LYS A 13 2.21 3.16 -4.57
N ASP A 14 1.62 2.87 -5.72
CA ASP A 14 0.99 3.87 -6.59
C ASP A 14 -0.26 4.44 -5.93
N MET A 15 -1.10 3.58 -5.35
CA MET A 15 -2.26 4.03 -4.56
C MET A 15 -1.85 4.89 -3.36
N VAL A 16 -0.80 4.52 -2.63
CA VAL A 16 -0.28 5.37 -1.53
C VAL A 16 0.16 6.74 -2.05
N THR A 17 0.74 6.81 -3.26
CA THR A 17 1.13 8.09 -3.88
C THR A 17 -0.09 8.92 -4.28
N GLU A 18 -1.14 8.29 -4.79
CA GLU A 18 -2.38 8.96 -5.19
C GLU A 18 -3.14 9.53 -3.99
N TYR A 19 -3.23 8.76 -2.90
CA TYR A 19 -4.08 9.12 -1.75
C TYR A 19 -3.35 9.86 -0.62
N THR A 20 -2.02 9.99 -0.67
CA THR A 20 -1.25 10.61 0.41
C THR A 20 -0.10 11.47 -0.12
N ASP A 21 0.25 12.54 0.61
CA ASP A 21 1.33 13.44 0.23
C ASP A 21 2.70 13.06 0.87
N ILE A 22 3.00 11.76 0.95
CA ILE A 22 4.24 11.28 1.58
C ILE A 22 5.45 11.67 0.71
N LYS A 23 6.22 12.65 1.19
CA LYS A 23 7.39 13.19 0.49
C LYS A 23 8.58 12.22 0.44
N TYR A 24 8.73 11.36 1.44
CA TYR A 24 9.91 10.49 1.56
C TYR A 24 9.65 9.10 0.98
N LYS A 25 10.44 8.71 -0.03
CA LYS A 25 10.38 7.39 -0.70
C LYS A 25 10.38 6.22 0.30
N THR A 26 11.24 6.28 1.31
CA THR A 26 11.39 5.20 2.30
C THR A 26 10.13 5.02 3.15
N ILE A 27 9.47 6.12 3.53
CA ILE A 27 8.22 6.08 4.29
C ILE A 27 7.09 5.53 3.41
N ARG A 28 6.95 6.03 2.16
CA ARG A 28 5.96 5.51 1.22
C ARG A 28 6.09 4.00 1.02
N ASN A 29 7.32 3.52 0.80
CA ASN A 29 7.57 2.10 0.60
C ASN A 29 7.23 1.26 1.83
N ARG A 30 7.47 1.77 3.05
CA ARG A 30 7.08 1.09 4.29
C ARG A 30 5.56 1.01 4.44
N VAL A 31 4.85 2.08 4.11
CA VAL A 31 3.39 2.11 4.15
C VAL A 31 2.80 1.12 3.14
N ALA A 32 3.27 1.14 1.89
CA ALA A 32 2.84 0.20 0.86
C ALA A 32 3.08 -1.26 1.29
N GLY A 33 4.26 -1.56 1.84
CA GLY A 33 4.57 -2.91 2.35
C GLY A 33 3.70 -3.34 3.53
N TYR A 34 3.40 -2.43 4.45
CA TYR A 34 2.47 -2.72 5.56
C TYR A 34 1.06 -3.01 5.06
N ILE A 35 0.59 -2.26 4.05
CA ILE A 35 -0.72 -2.49 3.41
C ILE A 35 -0.75 -3.87 2.74
N THR A 36 0.24 -4.20 1.91
CA THR A 36 0.36 -5.51 1.26
C THR A 36 0.29 -6.64 2.29
N ARG A 37 1.07 -6.55 3.38
CA ARG A 37 1.05 -7.55 4.45
C ARG A 37 -0.32 -7.66 5.12
N ARG A 38 -1.01 -6.53 5.34
CA ARG A 38 -2.34 -6.51 5.95
C ARG A 38 -3.40 -7.12 5.06
N VAL A 39 -3.34 -6.91 3.74
CA VAL A 39 -4.24 -7.54 2.77
C VAL A 39 -4.05 -9.04 2.76
N GLN A 40 -2.80 -9.52 2.71
CA GLN A 40 -2.48 -10.95 2.77
C GLN A 40 -3.01 -11.62 4.04
N ILE A 41 -2.86 -10.99 5.20
CA ILE A 41 -3.37 -11.53 6.48
C ILE A 41 -4.90 -11.59 6.48
N ARG A 42 -5.58 -10.64 5.85
CA ARG A 42 -7.06 -10.59 5.80
C ARG A 42 -7.68 -11.55 4.78
N GLY A 43 -6.92 -11.96 3.77
CA GLY A 43 -7.34 -12.95 2.77
C GLY A 43 -7.00 -14.40 3.13
N ALA A 44 -6.36 -14.62 4.28
CA ALA A 44 -6.04 -15.93 4.85
C ALA A 44 -7.12 -16.41 5.83
#